data_AF-A0A2S1JM60-F1
#
_entry.id   AF-A0A2S1JM60-F1
#
_cell.length_a   1.000
_cell.length_b   1.000
_cell.length_c   1.000
_cell.angle_alpha   90.00
_cell.angle_beta   90.00
_cell.angle_gamma   90.00
#
_symmetry.space_group_name_H-M   'P 1'
#
loop_
_entity.id
_entity.type
_entity.pdbx_description
1 polymer ?
#
loop_
_entity_poly.entity_id
_entity_poly.type
_entity_poly.pdbx_seq_one_letter_code
_entity_poly.pdbx_strand_id
1 'polypeptide(L)'
;MKKLKKLLWFSLLTVSLIGVGFILGMFGSALKPPANAGEQSSSIDIADLEPGEILTQDVNYEGGGKWGYRYIIYKNYESEITVFSVPLREGMVNMPDIKWWRWGTECRNFGPTMKNGKVVPQSQFRCHDHELNTWLAKENVWDLDGNNLGKYTEDMERAKFSIKGFDLILHRFY
;
A
#
# COMPACT_ATOMS: atom_id res chain seq x y z
N MET A 1 54.63 24.62 -21.19
CA MET A 1 54.20 24.06 -19.88
C MET A 1 52.73 24.30 -19.51
N LYS A 2 52.16 25.52 -19.61
CA LYS A 2 50.76 25.79 -19.20
C LYS A 2 49.70 24.99 -19.99
N LYS A 3 49.90 24.77 -21.30
CA LYS A 3 48.97 24.00 -22.15
C LYS A 3 48.92 22.50 -21.79
N LEU A 4 50.06 21.90 -21.47
CA LEU A 4 50.15 20.48 -21.05
C LEU A 4 49.44 20.24 -19.71
N LYS A 5 49.59 21.17 -18.74
CA LYS A 5 48.87 21.11 -17.46
C LYS A 5 47.35 21.19 -17.64
N LYS A 6 46.85 22.04 -18.54
CA LYS A 6 45.41 22.13 -18.86
C LYS A 6 44.88 20.85 -19.50
N LEU A 7 45.65 20.24 -20.41
CA LEU A 7 45.28 18.98 -21.04
C LEU A 7 45.14 17.86 -20.00
N LEU A 8 46.15 17.70 -19.13
CA LEU A 8 46.14 16.69 -18.06
C LEU A 8 44.97 16.88 -17.08
N TRP A 9 44.65 18.13 -16.73
CA TRP A 9 43.50 18.44 -15.88
C TRP A 9 42.17 18.06 -16.52
N PHE A 10 42.01 18.32 -17.82
CA PHE A 10 40.81 17.96 -18.56
C PHE A 10 40.67 16.43 -18.67
N SER A 11 41.76 15.72 -18.94
CA SER A 11 41.79 14.24 -18.95
C SER A 11 41.37 13.66 -17.59
N LEU A 12 41.94 14.18 -16.50
CA LEU A 12 41.64 13.74 -15.14
C LEU A 12 40.15 13.94 -14.81
N LEU A 13 39.61 15.11 -15.16
CA LEU A 13 38.21 15.46 -14.88
C LEU A 13 37.24 14.58 -15.68
N THR A 14 37.58 14.26 -16.93
CA THR A 14 36.78 13.37 -17.79
C THR A 14 36.75 11.94 -17.24
N VAL A 15 37.92 11.41 -16.85
CA VAL A 15 38.02 10.06 -16.26
C VAL A 15 37.27 9.99 -14.93
N SER A 16 37.37 11.02 -14.08
CA SER A 16 36.61 11.09 -12.83
C SER A 16 35.10 11.10 -13.06
N LEU A 17 34.61 11.88 -14.03
CA LEU A 17 33.17 11.93 -14.34
C LEU A 17 32.64 10.58 -14.86
N ILE A 18 33.40 9.89 -15.71
CA ILE A 18 33.05 8.55 -16.18
C ILE A 18 33.02 7.57 -15.02
N GLY A 19 34.02 7.62 -14.13
CA GLY A 19 34.09 6.78 -12.94
C GLY A 19 32.89 6.98 -12.01
N VAL A 20 32.53 8.23 -11.71
CA VAL A 20 31.36 8.56 -10.88
C VAL A 20 30.06 8.07 -11.54
N GLY A 21 29.90 8.27 -12.85
CA GLY A 21 28.73 7.79 -13.58
C GLY A 21 28.59 6.26 -13.52
N PHE A 22 29.71 5.54 -13.64
CA PHE A 22 29.72 4.08 -13.57
C PHE A 22 29.34 3.57 -12.17
N ILE A 23 29.90 4.19 -11.12
CA ILE A 23 29.57 3.87 -9.72
C ILE A 23 28.08 4.09 -9.47
N LEU A 24 27.54 5.27 -9.82
CA LEU A 24 26.13 5.58 -9.63
C LEU A 24 25.21 4.61 -10.40
N GLY A 25 25.60 4.19 -11.61
CA GLY A 25 24.85 3.20 -12.39
C GLY A 25 24.80 1.81 -11.74
N MET A 26 25.90 1.36 -11.13
CA MET A 26 25.93 0.09 -10.40
C MET A 26 25.07 0.14 -9.14
N PHE A 27 25.16 1.22 -8.35
CA PHE A 27 24.30 1.39 -7.17
C PHE A 27 22.81 1.51 -7.56
N GLY A 28 22.48 2.24 -8.62
CA GLY A 28 21.10 2.35 -9.10
C GLY A 28 20.52 1.00 -9.57
N SER A 29 21.37 0.11 -10.11
CA SER A 29 20.94 -1.24 -10.52
C SER A 29 20.88 -2.20 -9.34
N ALA A 30 21.76 -2.05 -8.35
CA ALA A 30 21.75 -2.84 -7.12
C ALA A 30 20.55 -2.53 -6.21
N LEU A 31 19.95 -1.35 -6.36
CA LEU A 31 18.71 -0.96 -5.68
C LEU A 31 17.44 -1.45 -6.39
N LYS A 32 17.55 -2.05 -7.58
CA LYS A 32 16.37 -2.67 -8.21
C LYS A 32 15.96 -3.90 -7.40
N PRO A 33 14.66 -4.14 -7.21
CA PRO A 33 14.18 -5.37 -6.61
C PRO A 33 14.75 -6.59 -7.36
N PRO A 34 15.14 -7.66 -6.66
CA PRO A 34 15.57 -8.88 -7.33
C PRO A 34 14.46 -9.39 -8.25
N ALA A 35 14.80 -10.02 -9.38
CA ALA A 35 13.83 -10.48 -10.38
C ALA A 35 12.75 -11.39 -9.78
N ASN A 36 13.07 -12.07 -8.68
CA ASN A 36 12.18 -13.01 -8.00
C ASN A 36 11.47 -12.39 -6.78
N ALA A 37 11.63 -11.08 -6.52
CA ALA A 37 10.89 -10.39 -5.46
C ALA A 37 9.37 -10.47 -5.67
N GLY A 38 8.94 -10.65 -6.92
CA GLY A 38 7.53 -10.87 -7.27
C GLY A 38 7.02 -12.30 -7.07
N GLU A 39 7.90 -13.28 -6.81
CA GLU A 39 7.52 -14.69 -6.70
C GLU A 39 7.03 -15.08 -5.29
N GLN A 40 7.30 -14.25 -4.26
CA GLN A 40 6.59 -14.33 -2.98
C GLN A 40 5.26 -13.55 -3.04
N SER A 41 4.50 -13.71 -4.12
CA SER A 41 3.15 -13.20 -4.17
C SER A 41 2.26 -14.03 -3.24
N SER A 42 1.67 -13.41 -2.23
CA SER A 42 0.64 -14.07 -1.42
C SER A 42 -0.57 -14.34 -2.31
N SER A 43 -0.85 -15.63 -2.54
CA SER A 43 -2.09 -16.11 -3.14
C SER A 43 -3.17 -16.18 -2.07
N ILE A 44 -4.35 -15.68 -2.38
CA ILE A 44 -5.50 -15.68 -1.48
C ILE A 44 -6.64 -16.38 -2.22
N ASP A 45 -7.13 -17.47 -1.64
CA ASP A 45 -8.28 -18.18 -2.17
C ASP A 45 -9.54 -17.31 -2.02
N ILE A 46 -10.21 -17.08 -3.14
CA ILE A 46 -11.45 -16.29 -3.25
C ILE A 46 -12.61 -17.14 -3.80
N ALA A 47 -12.50 -18.48 -3.77
CA ALA A 47 -13.55 -19.39 -4.26
C ALA A 47 -14.90 -19.14 -3.59
N ASP A 48 -14.89 -18.93 -2.27
CA ASP A 48 -16.10 -18.76 -1.47
C ASP A 48 -16.51 -17.28 -1.30
N LEU A 49 -15.81 -16.33 -1.92
CA LEU A 49 -16.13 -14.91 -1.80
C LEU A 49 -17.38 -14.55 -2.62
N GLU A 50 -18.50 -14.33 -1.94
CA GLU A 50 -19.76 -13.95 -2.59
C GLU A 50 -19.85 -12.44 -2.89
N PRO A 51 -20.72 -12.02 -3.84
CA PRO A 51 -21.05 -10.62 -4.02
C PRO A 51 -21.59 -9.97 -2.74
N GLY A 52 -21.04 -8.80 -2.41
CA GLY A 52 -21.32 -8.05 -1.19
C GLY A 52 -20.49 -8.49 0.02
N GLU A 53 -19.53 -9.40 -0.12
CA GLU A 53 -18.70 -9.86 1.00
C GLU A 53 -17.30 -9.25 0.99
N ILE A 54 -16.66 -9.31 2.15
CA ILE A 54 -15.28 -8.86 2.37
C ILE A 54 -14.47 -10.00 2.96
N LEU A 55 -13.27 -10.19 2.41
CA LEU A 55 -12.22 -11.01 2.98
C LEU A 55 -11.05 -10.10 3.38
N THR A 56 -10.41 -10.39 4.51
CA THR A 56 -9.23 -9.64 4.97
C THR A 56 -8.04 -10.56 5.16
N GLN A 57 -6.87 -10.11 4.71
CA GLN A 57 -5.60 -10.81 4.91
C GLN A 57 -4.56 -9.87 5.51
N ASP A 58 -4.05 -10.23 6.69
CA ASP A 58 -3.00 -9.47 7.36
C ASP A 58 -1.62 -10.00 6.95
N VAL A 59 -0.69 -9.09 6.73
CA VAL A 59 0.71 -9.37 6.39
C VAL A 59 1.60 -8.51 7.28
N ASN A 60 2.33 -9.13 8.20
CA ASN A 60 3.30 -8.45 9.04
C ASN A 60 4.61 -8.22 8.29
N TYR A 61 5.32 -7.13 8.57
CA TYR A 61 6.66 -6.95 8.05
C TYR A 61 7.64 -7.88 8.76
N GLU A 62 8.43 -8.64 8.00
CA GLU A 62 9.56 -9.39 8.56
C GLU A 62 10.54 -8.43 9.24
N GLY A 63 10.79 -8.64 10.54
CA GLY A 63 11.64 -7.76 11.36
C GLY A 63 11.03 -6.40 11.71
N GLY A 64 9.82 -6.07 11.23
CA GLY A 64 9.14 -4.79 11.46
C GLY A 64 8.37 -4.69 12.79
N GLY A 65 8.53 -5.67 13.67
CA GLY A 65 7.91 -5.69 15.00
C GLY A 65 6.37 -5.68 14.93
N LYS A 66 5.77 -4.57 15.36
CA LYS A 66 4.31 -4.40 15.50
C LYS A 66 3.64 -3.90 14.23
N TRP A 67 4.37 -3.73 13.12
CA TRP A 67 3.85 -3.13 11.89
C TRP A 67 3.50 -4.17 10.82
N GLY A 68 2.51 -3.85 10.00
CA GLY A 68 2.12 -4.67 8.85
C GLY A 68 1.15 -3.94 7.93
N TYR A 69 0.46 -4.71 7.09
CA TYR A 69 -0.66 -4.26 6.28
C TYR A 69 -1.82 -5.24 6.39
N ARG A 70 -3.04 -4.72 6.23
CA ARG A 70 -4.25 -5.50 5.97
C ARG A 70 -4.66 -5.25 4.54
N TYR A 71 -4.80 -6.34 3.79
CA TYR A 71 -5.48 -6.32 2.51
C TYR A 71 -6.96 -6.55 2.75
N ILE A 72 -7.80 -5.64 2.26
CA ILE A 72 -9.26 -5.73 2.31
C ILE A 72 -9.72 -6.04 0.89
N ILE A 73 -10.24 -7.24 0.68
CA ILE A 73 -10.70 -7.74 -0.60
C ILE A 73 -12.22 -7.68 -0.57
N TYR A 74 -12.78 -6.75 -1.34
CA TYR A 74 -14.21 -6.53 -1.45
C TYR A 74 -14.69 -6.98 -2.82
N LYS A 75 -15.68 -7.89 -2.86
CA LYS A 75 -16.39 -8.23 -4.08
C LYS A 75 -17.72 -7.50 -4.07
N ASN A 76 -17.88 -6.54 -4.97
CA ASN A 76 -19.10 -5.73 -5.02
C ASN A 76 -20.30 -6.57 -5.51
N TYR A 77 -21.49 -5.99 -5.46
CA TYR A 77 -22.73 -6.65 -5.92
C TYR A 77 -22.77 -6.92 -7.43
N GLU A 78 -21.89 -6.28 -8.20
CA GLU A 78 -21.69 -6.50 -9.64
C GLU A 78 -20.61 -7.56 -9.91
N SER A 79 -20.10 -8.22 -8.85
CA SER A 79 -19.04 -9.24 -8.89
C SER A 79 -17.65 -8.73 -9.27
N GLU A 80 -17.42 -7.42 -9.26
CA GLU A 80 -16.08 -6.86 -9.41
C GLU A 80 -15.33 -6.91 -8.07
N ILE A 81 -14.05 -7.27 -8.14
CA ILE A 81 -13.19 -7.33 -6.97
C ILE A 81 -12.35 -6.07 -6.90
N THR A 82 -12.33 -5.43 -5.74
CA THR A 82 -11.38 -4.38 -5.40
C THR A 82 -10.57 -4.80 -4.18
N VAL A 83 -9.27 -4.51 -4.20
CA VAL A 83 -8.38 -4.77 -3.07
C VAL A 83 -7.80 -3.46 -2.59
N PHE A 84 -7.98 -3.18 -1.30
CA PHE A 84 -7.34 -2.06 -0.63
C PHE A 84 -6.23 -2.54 0.30
N SER A 85 -5.17 -1.75 0.45
CA SER A 85 -4.16 -1.95 1.48
C SER A 85 -4.26 -0.85 2.53
N VAL A 86 -4.32 -1.25 3.80
CA VAL A 86 -4.28 -0.31 4.93
C VAL A 86 -3.15 -0.69 5.89
N PRO A 87 -2.40 0.28 6.42
CA PRO A 87 -1.32 0.01 7.35
C PRO A 87 -1.87 -0.53 8.67
N LEU A 88 -1.17 -1.50 9.25
CA LEU A 88 -1.45 -2.05 10.56
C LEU A 88 -0.38 -1.63 11.56
N ARG A 89 -0.83 -1.42 12.80
CA ARG A 89 0.01 -1.34 13.99
C ARG A 89 -0.63 -2.16 15.09
N GLU A 90 0.11 -3.11 15.64
CA GLU A 90 -0.35 -4.04 16.69
C GLU A 90 -1.62 -4.82 16.27
N GLY A 91 -1.75 -5.14 14.97
CA GLY A 91 -2.91 -5.82 14.39
C GLY A 91 -4.15 -4.93 14.18
N MET A 92 -4.05 -3.64 14.49
CA MET A 92 -5.12 -2.64 14.32
C MET A 92 -4.82 -1.76 13.12
N VAL A 93 -5.86 -1.29 12.43
CA VAL A 93 -5.69 -0.36 11.31
C VAL A 93 -5.17 0.97 11.85
N ASN A 94 -3.99 1.38 11.39
CA ASN A 94 -3.41 2.67 11.74
C ASN A 94 -4.04 3.73 10.85
N MET A 95 -5.08 4.40 11.36
CA MET A 95 -5.82 5.41 10.62
C MET A 95 -4.91 6.58 10.26
N PRO A 96 -5.04 7.16 9.05
CA PRO A 96 -4.28 8.32 8.67
C PRO A 96 -4.74 9.55 9.48
N ASP A 97 -3.82 10.48 9.69
CA ASP A 97 -4.18 11.86 10.02
C ASP A 97 -4.61 12.61 8.74
N ILE A 98 -3.75 12.56 7.71
CA ILE A 98 -3.97 13.15 6.38
C ILE A 98 -3.50 12.17 5.29
N LYS A 99 -2.36 11.52 5.55
CA LYS A 99 -1.71 10.55 4.67
C LYS A 99 -1.59 9.21 5.40
N TRP A 100 -1.75 8.08 4.72
CA TRP A 100 -1.63 6.72 5.26
C TRP A 100 -0.24 6.43 5.83
N TRP A 101 0.80 7.08 5.32
CA TRP A 101 2.15 6.99 5.91
C TRP A 101 2.31 7.85 7.19
N ARG A 102 1.39 8.80 7.44
CA ARG A 102 1.39 9.67 8.62
C ARG A 102 0.38 9.15 9.64
N TRP A 103 0.91 8.69 10.76
CA TRP A 103 0.15 7.99 11.79
C TRP A 103 -0.84 8.91 12.50
N GLY A 104 -2.09 8.47 12.58
CA GLY A 104 -3.14 9.09 13.38
C GLY A 104 -3.44 8.24 14.61
N THR A 105 -4.52 7.45 14.52
CA THR A 105 -5.08 6.68 15.64
C THR A 105 -5.33 5.24 15.22
N GLU A 106 -5.26 4.31 16.17
CA GLU A 106 -5.46 2.90 15.90
C GLU A 106 -6.96 2.57 15.92
N CYS A 107 -7.40 1.75 14.96
CA CYS A 107 -8.78 1.29 14.87
C CYS A 107 -8.83 -0.24 14.83
N ARG A 108 -9.51 -0.84 15.80
CA ARG A 108 -9.74 -2.28 15.87
C ARG A 108 -10.84 -2.69 14.89
N ASN A 109 -11.93 -1.94 14.87
CA ASN A 109 -13.11 -2.22 14.04
C ASN A 109 -13.16 -1.27 12.84
N PHE A 110 -12.22 -1.43 11.91
CA PHE A 110 -12.23 -0.70 10.63
C PHE A 110 -12.90 -1.54 9.55
N GLY A 111 -13.86 -0.95 8.85
CA GLY A 111 -14.59 -1.63 7.77
C GLY A 111 -15.87 -0.87 7.39
N PRO A 112 -16.63 -1.37 6.40
CA PRO A 112 -17.93 -0.82 6.11
C PRO A 112 -18.98 -1.29 7.12
N THR A 113 -20.21 -0.83 6.96
CA THR A 113 -21.31 -1.37 7.78
C THR A 113 -21.73 -2.72 7.21
N MET A 114 -21.71 -3.75 8.07
CA MET A 114 -22.09 -5.11 7.69
C MET A 114 -23.48 -5.46 8.22
N LYS A 115 -24.26 -6.22 7.44
CA LYS A 115 -25.54 -6.79 7.83
C LYS A 115 -25.64 -8.21 7.29
N ASN A 116 -25.81 -9.20 8.18
CA ASN A 116 -25.89 -10.62 7.83
C ASN A 116 -24.69 -11.09 6.98
N GLY A 117 -23.47 -10.71 7.35
CA GLY A 117 -22.25 -11.07 6.62
C GLY A 117 -21.99 -10.26 5.35
N LYS A 118 -22.93 -9.43 4.89
CA LYS A 118 -22.79 -8.64 3.66
C LYS A 118 -22.64 -7.15 3.94
N VAL A 119 -21.87 -6.47 3.09
CA VAL A 119 -21.70 -5.02 3.06
C VAL A 119 -23.04 -4.38 2.73
N VAL A 120 -23.50 -3.46 3.56
CA VAL A 120 -24.71 -2.67 3.27
C VAL A 120 -24.41 -1.78 2.05
N PRO A 121 -25.26 -1.79 0.99
CA PRO A 121 -25.06 -0.93 -0.17
C PRO A 121 -24.92 0.54 0.24
N GLN A 122 -24.02 1.27 -0.40
CA GLN A 122 -23.71 2.68 -0.11
C GLN A 122 -23.19 2.97 1.31
N SER A 123 -22.85 1.93 2.09
CA SER A 123 -22.14 2.15 3.35
C SER A 123 -20.71 2.64 3.10
N GLN A 124 -20.04 3.04 4.17
CA GLN A 124 -18.73 3.69 4.10
C GLN A 124 -17.74 2.92 4.95
N PHE A 125 -16.51 2.77 4.45
CA PHE A 125 -15.39 2.38 5.29
C PHE A 125 -15.13 3.48 6.31
N ARG A 126 -15.07 3.08 7.59
CA ARG A 126 -14.76 3.97 8.70
C ARG A 126 -14.28 3.16 9.88
N CYS A 127 -13.78 3.86 10.89
CA CYS A 127 -13.60 3.26 12.21
C CYS A 127 -14.94 3.24 12.96
N HIS A 128 -15.30 2.09 13.54
CA HIS A 128 -16.49 1.93 14.37
C HIS A 128 -16.18 1.91 15.87
N ASP A 129 -14.92 2.14 16.25
CA ASP A 129 -14.54 2.26 17.66
C ASP A 129 -15.07 3.59 18.26
N HIS A 130 -15.44 3.57 19.53
CA HIS A 130 -16.21 4.64 20.19
C HIS A 130 -15.42 5.94 20.47
N GLU A 131 -14.12 6.01 20.16
CA GLU A 131 -13.20 7.03 20.72
C GLU A 131 -12.56 7.98 19.70
N LEU A 132 -13.10 8.09 18.48
CA LEU A 132 -12.58 9.09 17.54
C LEU A 132 -13.05 10.51 17.91
N ASN A 133 -12.12 11.46 17.91
CA ASN A 133 -12.49 12.87 17.96
C ASN A 133 -13.37 13.22 16.74
N THR A 134 -14.22 14.24 16.88
CA THR A 134 -15.25 14.56 15.88
C THR A 134 -14.68 15.04 14.54
N TRP A 135 -13.41 15.47 14.50
CA TRP A 135 -12.74 15.86 13.26
C TRP A 135 -12.23 14.62 12.49
N LEU A 136 -11.45 13.75 13.13
CA LEU A 136 -10.97 12.50 12.54
C LEU A 136 -12.14 11.61 12.11
N ALA A 137 -13.21 11.54 12.89
CA ALA A 137 -14.39 10.76 12.52
C ALA A 137 -15.07 11.25 11.23
N LYS A 138 -14.88 12.52 10.83
CA LYS A 138 -15.41 13.09 9.58
C LYS A 138 -14.43 12.95 8.42
N GLU A 139 -13.13 13.12 8.69
CA GLU A 139 -12.09 13.04 7.66
C GLU A 139 -11.78 11.59 7.28
N ASN A 140 -11.86 10.66 8.23
CA ASN A 140 -11.52 9.25 8.02
C ASN A 140 -12.76 8.41 7.69
N VAL A 141 -13.39 8.77 6.58
CA VAL A 141 -14.53 8.07 5.99
C VAL A 141 -14.30 7.94 4.49
N TRP A 142 -14.47 6.73 3.96
CA TRP A 142 -14.32 6.44 2.54
C TRP A 142 -15.56 5.72 2.00
N ASP A 143 -15.87 5.94 0.73
CA ASP A 143 -16.87 5.13 0.04
C ASP A 143 -16.35 3.71 -0.24
N LEU A 144 -17.19 2.85 -0.82
CA LEU A 144 -16.82 1.46 -1.12
C LEU A 144 -15.78 1.31 -2.25
N ASP A 145 -15.52 2.41 -2.98
CA ASP A 145 -14.46 2.53 -3.98
C ASP A 145 -13.17 3.07 -3.36
N GLY A 146 -13.16 3.30 -2.05
CA GLY A 146 -12.00 3.80 -1.33
C GLY A 146 -11.72 5.29 -1.56
N ASN A 147 -12.63 6.05 -2.17
CA ASN A 147 -12.47 7.50 -2.28
C ASN A 147 -12.79 8.11 -0.91
N ASN A 148 -11.94 9.04 -0.46
CA ASN A 148 -12.16 9.75 0.79
C ASN A 148 -13.35 10.71 0.65
N LEU A 149 -14.24 10.69 1.63
CA LEU A 149 -15.40 11.57 1.72
C LEU A 149 -15.15 12.80 2.60
N GLY A 150 -13.99 12.83 3.26
CA GLY A 150 -13.45 13.99 3.95
C GLY A 150 -12.85 15.02 2.99
N LYS A 151 -12.17 16.00 3.57
CA LYS A 151 -11.57 17.11 2.82
C LYS A 151 -10.05 17.00 2.73
N TYR A 152 -9.41 16.43 3.75
CA TYR A 152 -7.96 16.47 3.90
C TYR A 152 -7.31 15.09 3.79
N THR A 153 -8.00 14.04 4.23
CA THR A 153 -7.48 12.68 4.20
C THR A 153 -7.45 12.14 2.77
N GLU A 154 -6.42 11.34 2.46
CA GLU A 154 -6.30 10.72 1.15
C GLU A 154 -7.18 9.48 0.96
N ASP A 155 -7.41 9.12 -0.30
CA ASP A 155 -8.10 7.90 -0.70
C ASP A 155 -7.38 6.64 -0.17
N MET A 156 -8.11 5.54 -0.04
CA MET A 156 -7.53 4.24 0.28
C MET A 156 -6.57 3.80 -0.82
N GLU A 157 -5.42 3.26 -0.42
CA GLU A 157 -4.47 2.70 -1.38
C GLU A 157 -5.04 1.43 -2.01
N ARG A 158 -5.12 1.40 -3.35
CA ARG A 158 -5.57 0.23 -4.12
C ARG A 158 -4.38 -0.67 -4.41
N ALA A 159 -4.43 -1.91 -3.92
CA ALA A 159 -3.42 -2.91 -4.21
C ALA A 159 -3.58 -3.41 -5.65
N LYS A 160 -2.46 -3.61 -6.36
CA LYS A 160 -2.49 -4.31 -7.65
C LYS A 160 -2.57 -5.81 -7.40
N PHE A 161 -3.41 -6.47 -8.19
CA PHE A 161 -3.61 -7.91 -8.12
C PHE A 161 -3.91 -8.48 -9.52
N SER A 162 -3.82 -9.79 -9.62
CA SER A 162 -4.36 -10.57 -10.74
C SER A 162 -5.15 -11.74 -10.21
N ILE A 163 -6.05 -12.28 -11.02
CA ILE A 163 -6.85 -13.46 -10.68
C ILE A 163 -6.42 -14.61 -11.60
N LYS A 164 -6.12 -15.78 -11.02
CA LYS A 164 -5.84 -17.02 -11.75
C LYS A 164 -6.71 -18.15 -11.19
N GLY A 165 -7.81 -18.46 -11.88
CA GLY A 165 -8.80 -19.40 -11.34
C GLY A 165 -9.52 -18.78 -10.13
N PHE A 166 -9.43 -19.44 -8.98
CA PHE A 166 -9.98 -18.96 -7.71
C PHE A 166 -8.93 -18.28 -6.82
N ASP A 167 -7.72 -18.09 -7.32
CA ASP A 167 -6.64 -17.44 -6.58
C ASP A 167 -6.53 -15.96 -6.96
N LEU A 168 -6.56 -15.10 -5.94
CA LEU A 168 -6.16 -13.70 -6.03
C LEU A 168 -4.68 -13.57 -5.68
N ILE A 169 -3.89 -13.09 -6.63
CA ILE A 169 -2.45 -12.95 -6.52
C ILE A 169 -2.11 -11.47 -6.35
N LEU A 170 -1.62 -11.10 -5.16
CA LEU A 170 -1.19 -9.74 -4.87
C LEU A 170 0.16 -9.42 -5.52
N HIS A 171 0.24 -8.28 -6.22
CA HIS A 171 1.48 -7.76 -6.76
C HIS A 171 2.05 -6.74 -5.76
N ARG A 172 3.06 -7.14 -4.99
CA ARG A 172 3.70 -6.26 -4.02
C ARG A 172 4.39 -5.11 -4.74
N PHE A 173 4.10 -3.88 -4.31
CA PHE A 173 4.90 -2.72 -4.67
C PHE A 173 5.97 -2.50 -3.61
N TYR A 174 7.20 -2.35 -4.07
CA TYR A 174 8.31 -1.80 -3.29
C TYR A 174 8.56 -0.38 -3.76
#